data_AF-A0A933D1B9-F1
#
_entry.id   AF-A0A933D1B9-F1
#
_cell.length_a   1.000
_cell.length_b   1.000
_cell.length_c   1.000
_cell.angle_alpha   90.00
_cell.angle_beta   90.00
_cell.angle_gamma   90.00
#
_symmetry.space_group_name_H-M   'P 1'
#
loop_
_entity.id
_entity.type
_entity.pdbx_description
1 polymer ?
#
loop_
_entity_poly.entity_id
_entity_poly.type
_entity_poly.pdbx_seq_one_letter_code
_entity_poly.pdbx_strand_id
1 'polypeptide(L)'
;MVGLDIDGVLADFLSPFLSLVEKKCGNGAIPPDSITDFKFQEHPFLTEEIVWKCMEEVSYQPEFWHNLSSLVTRREWEALEELNRKRKLVFITNRYERGTYDIRQVTRDWLQKQGITAPLVHFTDERKGKLADQLGVSVFMDDRHENCEDVAEKTRAVVLMPHRSYNQSFEHPRVKRVWNFSELFGYLF
;
A
#
# COMPACT_ATOMS: atom_id res chain seq x y z
N MET A 1 -1.39 -1.11 18.56
CA MET A 1 -1.37 -2.09 17.46
C MET A 1 -0.75 -1.44 16.22
N VAL A 2 -0.06 -2.18 15.36
CA VAL A 2 0.51 -1.67 14.10
C VAL A 2 -0.46 -1.98 12.96
N GLY A 3 -0.87 -0.96 12.22
CA GLY A 3 -1.68 -1.10 11.01
C GLY A 3 -0.89 -0.70 9.77
N LEU A 4 -0.76 -1.61 8.80
CA LEU A 4 0.01 -1.35 7.58
C LEU A 4 -0.88 -1.46 6.35
N ASP A 5 -0.74 -0.52 5.42
CA ASP A 5 -1.11 -0.78 4.04
C ASP A 5 -0.18 -1.83 3.39
N ILE A 6 -0.61 -2.37 2.26
CA ILE A 6 0.11 -3.39 1.51
C ILE A 6 0.76 -2.76 0.28
N ASP A 7 -0.04 -2.26 -0.65
CA ASP A 7 0.46 -1.70 -1.92
C ASP A 7 1.15 -0.37 -1.65
N GLY A 8 2.31 -0.12 -2.24
CA GLY A 8 3.07 1.11 -1.98
C GLY A 8 3.79 1.15 -0.64
N VAL A 9 3.48 0.26 0.33
CA VAL A 9 4.20 0.12 1.61
C VAL A 9 5.05 -1.16 1.64
N LEU A 10 4.43 -2.31 1.45
CA LEU A 10 5.04 -3.65 1.53
C LEU A 10 5.23 -4.29 0.14
N ALA A 11 4.32 -4.00 -0.79
CA ALA A 11 4.26 -4.54 -2.13
C ALA A 11 4.50 -3.45 -3.17
N ASP A 12 5.36 -3.74 -4.15
CA ASP A 12 5.62 -2.87 -5.29
C ASP A 12 4.49 -3.01 -6.31
N PHE A 13 3.47 -2.18 -6.16
CA PHE A 13 2.38 -2.06 -7.12
C PHE A 13 2.78 -1.26 -8.36
N LEU A 14 3.56 -0.19 -8.17
CA LEU A 14 3.77 0.83 -9.21
C LEU A 14 4.56 0.27 -10.40
N SER A 15 5.65 -0.45 -10.16
CA SER A 15 6.51 -0.96 -11.25
C SER A 15 5.77 -1.90 -12.22
N PRO A 16 5.09 -2.98 -11.77
CA PRO A 16 4.36 -3.85 -12.69
C PRO A 16 3.13 -3.16 -13.30
N PHE A 17 2.50 -2.21 -12.59
CA PHE A 17 1.42 -1.42 -13.14
C PHE A 17 1.89 -0.56 -14.32
N LEU A 18 3.00 0.16 -14.16
CA LEU A 18 3.61 0.95 -15.24
C LEU A 18 4.00 0.08 -16.44
N SER A 19 4.60 -1.09 -16.23
CA SER A 19 4.88 -2.04 -17.33
C SER A 19 3.62 -2.47 -18.11
N LEU A 20 2.46 -2.52 -17.46
CA LEU A 20 1.19 -2.80 -18.14
C LEU A 20 0.71 -1.59 -18.95
N VAL A 21 0.79 -0.39 -18.36
CA VAL A 21 0.44 0.87 -19.01
C VAL A 21 1.30 1.11 -20.26
N GLU A 22 2.61 0.87 -20.17
CA GLU A 22 3.57 0.96 -21.28
C GLU A 22 3.16 0.09 -22.47
N LYS A 23 2.82 -1.19 -22.21
CA LYS A 23 2.39 -2.14 -23.24
C LYS A 23 1.12 -1.69 -23.96
N LYS A 24 0.23 -0.97 -23.27
CA LYS A 24 -1.02 -0.47 -23.84
C LYS A 24 -0.84 0.83 -24.61
N CYS A 25 0.00 1.73 -24.11
CA CYS A 25 0.17 3.06 -24.70
C CYS A 25 1.19 3.07 -25.85
N GLY A 26 2.17 2.16 -25.84
CA GLY A 26 3.21 2.10 -26.88
C GLY A 26 4.20 3.27 -26.85
N ASN A 27 4.19 4.11 -25.82
CA ASN A 27 4.96 5.36 -25.72
C ASN A 27 6.36 5.18 -25.10
N GLY A 28 6.87 3.95 -25.03
CA GLY A 28 8.14 3.61 -24.38
C GLY A 28 8.02 3.43 -22.86
N ALA A 29 9.15 3.23 -22.20
CA ALA A 29 9.21 2.97 -20.77
C ALA A 29 8.80 4.21 -19.95
N ILE A 30 8.06 4.00 -18.87
CA ILE A 30 7.61 5.03 -17.92
C ILE A 30 8.39 4.80 -16.61
N PRO A 31 9.43 5.60 -16.34
CA PRO A 31 10.19 5.46 -15.10
C PRO A 31 9.30 5.70 -13.87
N PRO A 32 9.34 4.86 -12.82
CA PRO A 32 8.54 5.08 -11.60
C PRO A 32 8.73 6.46 -10.97
N ASP A 33 9.95 7.01 -11.04
CA ASP A 33 10.29 8.33 -10.50
C ASP A 33 9.65 9.49 -11.29
N SER A 34 9.13 9.23 -12.49
CA SER A 34 8.39 10.22 -13.29
C SER A 34 6.94 10.42 -12.82
N ILE A 35 6.44 9.54 -11.94
CA ILE A 35 5.09 9.64 -11.39
C ILE A 35 5.13 10.54 -10.15
N THR A 36 4.68 11.79 -10.29
CA THR A 36 4.73 12.81 -9.24
C THR A 36 3.41 12.99 -8.49
N ASP A 37 2.34 12.37 -8.98
CA ASP A 37 1.04 12.36 -8.34
C ASP A 37 0.37 10.98 -8.41
N PHE A 38 -0.40 10.63 -7.39
CA PHE A 38 -1.03 9.31 -7.26
C PHE A 38 -2.03 8.99 -8.39
N LYS A 39 -2.60 10.02 -9.03
CA LYS A 39 -3.60 9.88 -10.10
C LYS A 39 -2.99 9.99 -11.49
N PHE A 40 -1.67 10.12 -11.60
CA PHE A 40 -0.92 10.27 -12.85
C PHE A 40 -1.37 11.50 -13.68
N GLN A 41 -2.02 12.49 -13.07
CA GLN A 41 -2.58 13.67 -13.73
C GLN A 41 -1.52 14.61 -14.26
N GLU A 42 -0.35 14.64 -13.64
CA GLU A 42 0.76 15.52 -14.04
C GLU A 42 1.61 14.93 -15.18
N HIS A 43 1.36 13.67 -15.55
CA HIS A 43 2.19 12.98 -16.50
C HIS A 43 1.83 13.35 -17.95
N PRO A 44 2.82 13.68 -18.82
CA PRO A 44 2.57 14.36 -20.10
C PRO A 44 1.73 13.58 -21.12
N PHE A 45 1.63 12.26 -20.97
CA PHE A 45 0.92 11.39 -21.93
C PHE A 45 0.02 10.34 -21.29
N LEU A 46 -0.12 10.32 -19.95
CA LEU A 46 -1.05 9.42 -19.29
C LEU A 46 -2.32 10.21 -18.98
N THR A 47 -3.41 9.84 -19.63
CA THR A 47 -4.73 10.37 -19.28
C THR A 47 -5.34 9.55 -18.16
N GLU A 48 -6.23 10.18 -17.38
CA GLU A 48 -7.02 9.50 -16.35
C GLU A 48 -7.78 8.29 -16.93
N GLU A 49 -8.29 8.39 -18.16
CA GLU A 49 -8.99 7.30 -18.84
C GLU A 49 -8.08 6.09 -19.10
N ILE A 50 -6.83 6.31 -19.55
CA ILE A 50 -5.86 5.25 -19.77
C ILE A 50 -5.55 4.54 -18.44
N VAL A 51 -5.25 5.33 -17.41
CA VAL A 51 -4.90 4.81 -16.08
C VAL A 51 -6.06 4.03 -15.49
N TRP A 52 -7.28 4.57 -15.59
CA TRP A 52 -8.51 3.89 -15.15
C TRP A 52 -8.70 2.55 -15.85
N LYS A 53 -8.61 2.50 -17.19
CA LYS A 53 -8.75 1.24 -17.94
C LYS A 53 -7.68 0.22 -17.56
N CYS A 54 -6.44 0.68 -17.34
CA CYS A 54 -5.36 -0.19 -16.86
C CYS A 54 -5.67 -0.73 -15.46
N MET A 55 -6.05 0.15 -14.53
CA MET A 55 -6.44 -0.23 -13.16
C MET A 55 -7.59 -1.24 -13.14
N GLU A 56 -8.63 -0.98 -13.93
CA GLU A 56 -9.74 -1.91 -14.11
C GLU A 56 -9.24 -3.26 -14.60
N GLU A 57 -8.40 -3.30 -15.63
CA GLU A 57 -7.85 -4.56 -16.14
C GLU A 57 -7.02 -5.32 -15.09
N VAL A 58 -6.08 -4.67 -14.38
CA VAL A 58 -5.24 -5.36 -13.38
C VAL A 58 -6.08 -5.88 -12.23
N SER A 59 -7.16 -5.18 -11.91
CA SER A 59 -8.05 -5.58 -10.82
C SER A 59 -8.76 -6.91 -11.08
N TYR A 60 -8.87 -7.36 -12.34
CA TYR A 60 -9.39 -8.68 -12.70
C TYR A 60 -8.29 -9.76 -12.84
N GLN A 61 -7.03 -9.44 -12.60
CA GLN A 61 -5.89 -10.33 -12.79
C GLN A 61 -5.32 -10.81 -11.45
N PRO A 62 -5.73 -11.97 -10.90
CA PRO A 62 -5.21 -12.46 -9.60
C PRO A 62 -3.68 -12.61 -9.59
N GLU A 63 -3.10 -13.02 -10.72
CA GLU A 63 -1.65 -13.18 -10.89
C GLU A 63 -0.88 -11.87 -10.76
N PHE A 64 -1.49 -10.73 -11.12
CA PHE A 64 -0.86 -9.42 -10.93
C PHE A 64 -0.59 -9.19 -9.44
N TRP A 65 -1.61 -9.38 -8.60
CA TRP A 65 -1.53 -9.17 -7.15
C TRP A 65 -0.68 -10.22 -6.43
N HIS A 66 -0.75 -11.48 -6.88
CA HIS A 66 0.02 -12.59 -6.30
C HIS A 66 1.53 -12.49 -6.59
N ASN A 67 1.92 -11.83 -7.68
CA ASN A 67 3.31 -11.75 -8.13
C ASN A 67 3.97 -10.40 -7.86
N LEU A 68 3.33 -9.49 -7.11
CA LEU A 68 3.95 -8.23 -6.71
C LEU A 68 5.26 -8.50 -5.95
N SER A 69 6.29 -7.73 -6.30
CA SER A 69 7.58 -7.77 -5.61
C SER A 69 7.44 -7.14 -4.22
N SER A 70 8.26 -7.57 -3.27
CA SER A 70 8.28 -6.92 -1.94
C SER A 70 9.16 -5.68 -1.95
N LEU A 71 8.69 -4.62 -1.30
CA LEU A 71 9.43 -3.38 -1.04
C LEU A 71 10.25 -3.43 0.25
N VAL A 72 10.08 -4.47 1.06
CA VAL A 72 10.76 -4.62 2.35
C VAL A 72 11.68 -5.82 2.35
N THR A 73 12.72 -5.75 3.15
CA THR A 73 13.74 -6.78 3.26
C THR A 73 13.22 -8.00 4.04
N ARG A 74 13.89 -9.14 3.85
CA ARG A 74 13.61 -10.36 4.63
C ARG A 74 13.64 -10.14 6.15
N ARG A 75 14.60 -9.34 6.64
CA ARG A 75 14.72 -9.04 8.08
C ARG A 75 13.54 -8.24 8.60
N GLU A 76 13.02 -7.32 7.78
CA GLU A 76 11.83 -6.54 8.13
C GLU A 76 10.58 -7.44 8.14
N TRP A 77 10.46 -8.38 7.21
CA TRP A 77 9.40 -9.41 7.26
C TRP A 77 9.48 -10.28 8.50
N GLU A 78 10.68 -10.73 8.90
CA GLU A 78 10.88 -11.49 10.13
C GLU A 78 10.43 -10.69 11.38
N ALA A 79 10.75 -9.39 11.43
CA ALA A 79 10.28 -8.50 12.50
C ALA A 79 8.75 -8.28 12.48
N LEU A 80 8.14 -8.18 11.30
CA LEU A 80 6.68 -8.11 11.15
C LEU A 80 6.01 -9.41 11.61
N GLU A 81 6.59 -10.57 11.32
CA GLU A 81 6.06 -11.85 11.78
C GLU A 81 6.12 -11.96 13.31
N GLU A 82 7.16 -11.42 13.96
CA GLU A 82 7.18 -11.35 15.43
C GLU A 82 6.03 -10.50 16.00
N LEU A 83 5.70 -9.39 15.35
CA LEU A 83 4.55 -8.56 15.75
C LEU A 83 3.23 -9.28 15.50
N ASN A 84 3.11 -9.96 14.36
CA ASN A 84 1.94 -10.75 13.98
C ASN A 84 1.67 -11.88 14.99
N ARG A 85 2.70 -12.65 15.38
CA ARG A 85 2.60 -13.69 16.42
C ARG A 85 2.16 -13.16 17.77
N LYS A 86 2.54 -11.91 18.10
CA LYS A 86 2.12 -11.21 19.32
C LYS A 86 0.74 -10.56 19.19
N ARG A 87 0.03 -10.74 18.07
CA ARG A 87 -1.25 -10.10 17.73
C ARG A 87 -1.17 -8.56 17.76
N LYS A 88 -0.02 -8.02 17.38
CA LYS A 88 0.27 -6.59 17.34
C LYS A 88 0.32 -6.02 15.92
N LEU A 89 0.04 -6.83 14.89
CA LEU A 89 0.06 -6.42 13.49
C LEU A 89 -1.29 -6.72 12.82
N VAL A 90 -1.79 -5.75 12.07
CA VAL A 90 -2.92 -5.90 11.14
C VAL A 90 -2.56 -5.25 9.80
N PHE A 91 -3.04 -5.84 8.72
CA PHE A 91 -2.94 -5.26 7.38
C PHE A 91 -4.28 -4.63 7.01
N ILE A 92 -4.26 -3.41 6.46
CA ILE A 92 -5.47 -2.68 6.06
C ILE A 92 -5.26 -2.21 4.63
N THR A 93 -6.03 -2.75 3.68
CA THR A 93 -5.83 -2.50 2.25
C THR A 93 -7.12 -2.05 1.55
N ASN A 94 -6.97 -1.23 0.50
CA ASN A 94 -8.05 -0.82 -0.40
C ASN A 94 -8.17 -1.73 -1.65
N ARG A 95 -7.57 -2.92 -1.66
CA ARG A 95 -7.77 -3.89 -2.74
C ARG A 95 -9.24 -4.28 -2.87
N TYR A 96 -9.76 -4.23 -4.09
CA TYR A 96 -11.17 -4.41 -4.40
C TYR A 96 -11.57 -5.87 -4.55
N GLU A 97 -12.76 -6.22 -4.07
CA GLU A 97 -13.38 -7.50 -4.41
C GLU A 97 -13.81 -7.53 -5.87
N ARG A 98 -13.60 -8.69 -6.51
CA ARG A 98 -14.11 -8.97 -7.86
C ARG A 98 -14.95 -10.23 -7.83
N GLY A 99 -15.94 -10.30 -8.71
CA GLY A 99 -16.78 -11.49 -8.87
C GLY A 99 -16.08 -12.70 -9.50
N THR A 100 -14.84 -12.53 -9.99
CA THR A 100 -14.12 -13.57 -10.75
C THR A 100 -13.09 -14.35 -9.93
N TYR A 101 -12.63 -13.83 -8.79
CA TYR A 101 -11.70 -14.51 -7.88
C TYR A 101 -11.73 -13.90 -6.47
N ASP A 102 -11.23 -14.64 -5.47
CA ASP A 102 -11.14 -14.14 -4.09
C ASP A 102 -9.83 -13.36 -3.86
N ILE A 103 -9.91 -12.02 -3.93
CA ILE A 103 -8.78 -11.13 -3.62
C ILE A 103 -8.28 -11.30 -2.18
N ARG A 104 -9.14 -11.73 -1.25
CA ARG A 104 -8.78 -11.95 0.15
C ARG A 104 -7.87 -13.16 0.27
N GLN A 105 -8.14 -14.22 -0.48
CA GLN A 105 -7.24 -15.37 -0.57
C GLN A 105 -5.91 -14.95 -1.23
N VAL A 106 -5.95 -14.32 -2.40
CA VAL A 106 -4.72 -13.88 -3.11
C VAL A 106 -3.81 -13.02 -2.23
N THR A 107 -4.39 -12.08 -1.49
CA THR A 107 -3.64 -11.19 -0.60
C THR A 107 -3.05 -11.93 0.61
N ARG A 108 -3.81 -12.87 1.20
CA ARG A 108 -3.30 -13.71 2.30
C ARG A 108 -2.17 -14.62 1.84
N ASP A 109 -2.33 -15.24 0.68
CA ASP A 109 -1.32 -16.14 0.09
C ASP A 109 -0.05 -15.36 -0.23
N TRP A 110 -0.16 -14.14 -0.77
CA TRP A 110 0.98 -13.25 -0.97
C TRP A 110 1.71 -12.94 0.35
N LEU A 111 0.99 -12.55 1.41
CA LEU A 111 1.59 -12.27 2.73
C LEU A 111 2.24 -13.53 3.34
N GLN A 112 1.64 -14.70 3.17
CA GLN A 112 2.20 -15.98 3.62
C GLN A 112 3.49 -16.33 2.88
N LYS A 113 3.53 -16.06 1.56
CA LYS A 113 4.75 -16.21 0.75
C LYS A 113 5.90 -15.31 1.24
N GLN A 114 5.59 -14.16 1.85
CA GLN A 114 6.59 -13.29 2.49
C GLN A 114 7.00 -13.76 3.90
N GLY A 115 6.33 -14.76 4.47
CA GLY A 115 6.66 -15.34 5.78
C GLY A 115 5.72 -14.95 6.93
N ILE A 116 4.59 -14.30 6.66
CA ILE A 116 3.61 -13.96 7.69
C ILE A 116 2.63 -15.12 7.91
N THR A 117 2.58 -15.66 9.12
CA THR A 117 1.71 -16.79 9.45
C THR A 117 0.28 -16.32 9.76
N ALA A 118 -0.72 -16.87 9.06
CA ALA A 118 -2.15 -16.57 9.31
C ALA A 118 -2.44 -15.04 9.44
N PRO A 119 -2.09 -14.24 8.42
CA PRO A 119 -2.17 -12.78 8.48
C PRO A 119 -3.61 -12.30 8.74
N LEU A 120 -3.75 -11.30 9.62
CA LEU A 120 -5.01 -10.60 9.83
C LEU A 120 -5.11 -9.41 8.86
N VAL A 121 -5.96 -9.54 7.85
CA VAL A 121 -6.13 -8.55 6.78
C VAL A 121 -7.55 -8.01 6.79
N HIS A 122 -7.67 -6.68 6.83
CA HIS A 122 -8.92 -5.96 6.67
C HIS A 122 -8.95 -5.27 5.30
N PHE A 123 -10.09 -5.41 4.62
CA PHE A 123 -10.35 -4.82 3.31
C PHE A 123 -11.39 -3.72 3.50
N THR A 124 -11.18 -2.58 2.87
CA THR A 124 -12.12 -1.46 2.91
C THR A 124 -12.08 -0.67 1.62
N ASP A 125 -13.23 -0.19 1.17
CA ASP A 125 -13.34 0.68 0.00
C ASP A 125 -13.38 2.17 0.42
N GLU A 126 -13.36 2.42 1.74
CA GLU A 126 -13.38 3.75 2.35
C GLU A 126 -11.96 4.20 2.74
N ARG A 127 -11.85 5.45 3.21
CA ARG A 127 -10.65 5.92 3.91
C ARG A 127 -10.47 5.14 5.23
N LYS A 128 -9.21 4.89 5.59
CA LYS A 128 -8.86 3.92 6.64
C LYS A 128 -9.01 4.41 8.08
N GLY A 129 -9.28 5.69 8.34
CA GLY A 129 -9.28 6.27 9.70
C GLY A 129 -10.29 5.66 10.65
N LYS A 130 -11.54 5.45 10.20
CA LYS A 130 -12.58 4.82 11.03
C LYS A 130 -12.20 3.39 11.42
N LEU A 131 -11.70 2.61 10.47
CA LEU A 131 -11.29 1.24 10.71
C LEU A 131 -10.03 1.16 11.60
N ALA A 132 -9.06 2.03 11.37
CA ALA A 132 -7.86 2.13 12.20
C ALA A 132 -8.19 2.45 13.67
N ASP A 133 -9.14 3.35 13.92
CA ASP A 133 -9.64 3.68 15.26
C ASP A 133 -10.30 2.46 15.92
N GLN A 134 -11.21 1.79 15.21
CA GLN A 134 -11.92 0.60 15.70
C GLN A 134 -10.97 -0.55 16.06
N LEU A 135 -9.87 -0.69 15.33
CA LEU A 135 -8.85 -1.71 15.58
C LEU A 135 -7.84 -1.30 16.68
N GLY A 136 -7.91 -0.08 17.21
CA GLY A 136 -6.96 0.42 18.19
C GLY A 136 -5.54 0.52 17.64
N VAL A 137 -5.41 0.91 16.36
CA VAL A 137 -4.12 1.16 15.73
C VAL A 137 -3.43 2.33 16.44
N SER A 138 -2.18 2.10 16.86
CA SER A 138 -1.34 3.08 17.54
C SER A 138 -0.19 3.57 16.67
N VAL A 139 0.19 2.79 15.66
CA VAL A 139 1.13 3.18 14.60
C VAL A 139 0.54 2.73 13.28
N PHE A 140 0.39 3.65 12.33
CA PHE A 140 -0.20 3.40 11.02
C PHE A 140 0.78 3.81 9.92
N MET A 141 0.89 3.02 8.85
CA MET A 141 1.70 3.36 7.68
C MET A 141 0.94 3.10 6.38
N ASP A 142 0.91 4.10 5.52
CA ASP A 142 0.23 4.08 4.22
C ASP A 142 0.94 5.10 3.30
N ASP A 143 1.04 4.83 2.01
CA ASP A 143 1.67 5.73 1.04
C ASP A 143 0.68 6.75 0.45
N ARG A 144 -0.62 6.49 0.58
CA ARG A 144 -1.70 7.32 0.06
C ARG A 144 -2.07 8.43 1.04
N HIS A 145 -1.94 9.67 0.60
CA HIS A 145 -2.11 10.84 1.46
C HIS A 145 -3.52 10.96 2.06
N GLU A 146 -4.58 10.62 1.33
CA GLU A 146 -5.94 10.70 1.88
C GLU A 146 -6.16 9.70 3.04
N ASN A 147 -5.48 8.55 3.02
CA ASN A 147 -5.54 7.58 4.12
C ASN A 147 -4.73 8.06 5.32
N CYS A 148 -3.53 8.61 5.09
CA CYS A 148 -2.71 9.17 6.15
C CYS A 148 -3.40 10.35 6.85
N GLU A 149 -3.96 11.28 6.08
CA GLU A 149 -4.74 12.41 6.60
C GLU A 149 -5.92 11.91 7.44
N ASP A 150 -6.73 11.00 6.89
CA ASP A 150 -7.93 10.48 7.56
C ASP A 150 -7.62 9.77 8.88
N VAL A 151 -6.57 8.94 8.90
CA VAL A 151 -6.11 8.26 10.13
C VAL A 151 -5.53 9.27 11.11
N ALA A 152 -4.76 10.25 10.64
CA ALA A 152 -4.26 11.30 11.50
C ALA A 152 -5.47 11.98 12.16
N GLU A 153 -6.34 12.62 11.41
CA GLU A 153 -7.49 13.39 11.90
C GLU A 153 -8.39 12.63 12.87
N LYS A 154 -8.67 11.35 12.62
CA LYS A 154 -9.63 10.57 13.41
C LYS A 154 -9.03 9.82 14.58
N THR A 155 -7.71 9.65 14.64
CA THR A 155 -7.07 8.80 15.65
C THR A 155 -5.94 9.51 16.39
N ARG A 156 -5.41 8.82 17.41
CA ARG A 156 -4.18 9.20 18.10
C ARG A 156 -2.96 8.41 17.62
N ALA A 157 -3.09 7.66 16.52
CA ALA A 157 -1.98 6.88 16.00
C ALA A 157 -0.83 7.78 15.57
N VAL A 158 0.39 7.27 15.71
CA VAL A 158 1.54 7.79 14.95
C VAL A 158 1.32 7.41 13.50
N VAL A 159 1.15 8.40 12.61
CA VAL A 159 0.97 8.16 11.18
C VAL A 159 2.28 8.35 10.45
N LEU A 160 2.70 7.32 9.74
CA LEU A 160 3.90 7.27 8.93
C LEU A 160 3.51 7.20 7.46
N MET A 161 4.28 7.87 6.61
CA MET A 161 4.13 7.80 5.15
C MET A 161 5.49 7.46 4.54
N PRO A 162 5.66 6.32 3.86
CA PRO A 162 6.90 6.05 3.15
C PRO A 162 7.08 7.08 2.03
N HIS A 163 8.32 7.54 1.84
CA HIS A 163 8.66 8.42 0.74
C HIS A 163 8.44 7.70 -0.60
N ARG A 164 7.61 8.29 -1.46
CA ARG A 164 7.35 7.86 -2.83
C ARG A 164 7.35 9.08 -3.73
N SER A 165 7.69 8.89 -5.01
CA SER A 165 7.73 9.97 -6.01
C SER A 165 6.41 10.74 -6.07
N TYR A 166 5.28 10.02 -5.94
CA TYR A 166 3.93 10.53 -6.10
C TYR A 166 3.26 11.13 -4.86
N ASN A 167 3.96 11.17 -3.72
CA ASN A 167 3.40 11.71 -2.46
C ASN A 167 4.26 12.81 -1.83
N GLN A 168 5.24 13.35 -2.57
CA GLN A 168 6.23 14.30 -2.04
C GLN A 168 5.63 15.65 -1.65
N SER A 169 4.63 16.12 -2.40
CA SER A 169 3.96 17.41 -2.18
C SER A 169 3.05 17.44 -0.96
N PHE A 170 2.69 16.28 -0.41
CA PHE A 170 1.81 16.20 0.74
C PHE A 170 2.54 16.53 2.04
N GLU A 171 1.95 17.44 2.80
CA GLU A 171 2.39 17.81 4.14
C GLU A 171 1.19 17.84 5.09
N HIS A 172 1.35 17.25 6.28
CA HIS A 172 0.36 17.32 7.35
C HIS A 172 1.07 17.28 8.71
N PRO A 173 0.69 18.11 9.70
CA PRO A 173 1.45 18.27 10.95
C PRO A 173 1.56 17.01 11.81
N ARG A 174 0.73 16.00 11.56
CA ARG A 174 0.76 14.69 12.26
C ARG A 174 1.15 13.49 11.40
N VAL A 175 1.51 13.71 10.13
CA VAL A 175 2.01 12.64 9.25
C VAL A 175 3.52 12.79 9.14
N LYS A 176 4.25 11.75 9.53
CA LYS A 176 5.71 11.72 9.47
C LYS A 176 6.16 10.93 8.25
N ARG A 177 6.97 11.56 7.41
CA ARG A 177 7.58 10.86 6.27
C ARG A 177 8.74 9.99 6.76
N VAL A 178 8.81 8.75 6.25
CA VAL A 178 9.92 7.82 6.49
C VAL A 178 10.59 7.46 5.18
N TRP A 179 11.91 7.28 5.20
CA TRP A 179 12.71 6.94 4.01
C TRP A 179 13.03 5.45 3.95
N ASN A 180 13.13 4.81 5.11
CA ASN A 180 13.35 3.38 5.24
C ASN A 180 12.20 2.76 6.03
N PHE A 181 11.73 1.59 5.59
CA PHE A 181 10.65 0.88 6.27
C PHE A 181 11.01 0.57 7.74
N SER A 182 12.27 0.24 8.01
CA SER A 182 12.78 -0.02 9.36
C SER A 182 12.55 1.11 10.38
N GLU A 183 12.33 2.36 9.95
CA GLU A 183 11.99 3.47 10.84
C GLU A 183 10.68 3.23 11.61
N LEU A 184 9.76 2.42 11.06
CA LEU A 184 8.54 1.95 11.73
C LEU A 184 8.84 1.40 13.13
N PHE A 185 9.89 0.59 13.26
CA PHE A 185 10.19 -0.12 14.51
C PHE A 185 10.62 0.82 15.64
N GLY A 186 11.11 2.03 15.31
CA GLY A 186 11.43 3.06 16.30
C GLY A 186 10.21 3.62 17.04
N TYR A 187 8.99 3.36 16.55
CA TYR A 187 7.73 3.84 17.12
C TYR A 187 6.98 2.77 17.93
N LEU A 188 7.60 1.61 18.18
CA LEU A 188 6.97 0.48 18.87
C LEU A 188 7.26 0.45 20.38
N PHE A 189 7.91 1.48 20.92
CA PHE A 189 8.36 1.60 22.31
C PHE A 189 7.54 2.62 23.10
#